data_AF-A0A957JQ94-F1
#
_entry.id   AF-A0A957JQ94-F1
#
_cell.length_a   1.000
_cell.length_b   1.000
_cell.length_c   1.000
_cell.angle_alpha   90.00
_cell.angle_beta   90.00
_cell.angle_gamma   90.00
#
_symmetry.space_group_name_H-M   'P 1'
#
loop_
_entity.id
_entity.type
_entity.pdbx_description
1 polymer ?
#
loop_
_entity_poly.entity_id
_entity_poly.type
_entity_poly.pdbx_seq_one_letter_code
_entity_poly.pdbx_strand_id
1 'polypeptide(L)'
;HFSGREYELTIHVISPFHEHTGNKTILLGQTLGRDELLVILPSSDRLMRDLMLYKQTDKYTRQNTSTTQQESKRRILTDKQFQNQERYTHLRTLVSDLLTEAELIVAGQTLDEGGRDPKSRLVRGFYTLIERTYPNLQMLRGVAYREDHIAQHLKPATTLLGDTPASYSEAEREMLNFVNTNHRNGVRTTLRTLTEKFEHKPYGWYLAAVQCILAKLCARGKIELRQDSYLLEEGALERAIRNTRDASNIILDPQIEFTAVQVRQLRDFHADFFSTPPHANEAKALAQETADSFRNQQQTLTDLRRQATHYPFLTALDKPLDALKSVVRQPYTFYLTELRQQEDQLLDLKEDVIDPILTFMNGSQKEIYDETRQLLQVQEANFSYVGQGKAQQLRQLLDDPHCYQGNKMQQAKALGDELQTAVSTRLQQEREATLARIDNLWRWLTKMTEYGQLTTKQQQMLQQPFLAIKQKIERQQLIDVIHGQLRRFENREYTEQLEQMMNWAQQPPTSPSANAEPTERTVAEPAITYEIVKRDTLAVPFDKALLTTAADVDAYVEKLRQTLLDALNDGKQIQV
;
A
#
# COMPACT_ATOMS: atom_id res chain seq x y z
N HIS A 1 22.49 28.10 59.06
CA HIS A 1 22.00 27.13 58.07
C HIS A 1 20.70 26.52 58.59
N PHE A 2 19.63 26.52 57.80
CA PHE A 2 18.40 25.80 58.15
C PHE A 2 18.66 24.29 58.06
N SER A 3 18.29 23.54 59.09
CA SER A 3 18.55 22.10 59.20
C SER A 3 17.30 21.32 58.80
N GLY A 4 17.33 20.58 57.69
CA GLY A 4 16.20 19.75 57.24
C GLY A 4 16.42 19.12 55.87
N ARG A 5 15.54 18.19 55.48
CA ARG A 5 15.44 17.73 54.08
C ARG A 5 14.79 18.84 53.26
N GLU A 6 15.26 19.03 52.02
CA GLU A 6 14.67 20.00 51.10
C GLU A 6 13.27 19.51 50.68
N TYR A 7 12.26 20.31 51.02
CA TYR A 7 10.88 20.12 50.60
C TYR A 7 10.43 21.34 49.79
N GLU A 8 9.47 21.16 48.90
CA GLU A 8 9.00 22.21 47.98
C GLU A 8 8.41 23.43 48.70
N LEU A 9 7.83 23.20 49.88
CA LEU A 9 7.38 24.19 50.86
C LEU A 9 7.98 23.85 52.23
N THR A 10 8.52 24.84 52.94
CA THR A 10 9.11 24.63 54.27
C THR A 10 8.65 25.66 55.28
N ILE A 11 8.46 25.25 56.54
CA ILE A 11 8.20 26.15 57.66
C ILE A 11 9.44 26.17 58.57
N HIS A 12 10.03 27.35 58.74
CA HIS A 12 11.18 27.57 59.62
C HIS A 12 10.74 28.29 60.89
N VAL A 13 10.90 27.66 62.04
CA VAL A 13 10.65 28.30 63.34
C VAL A 13 11.97 28.86 63.88
N ILE A 14 12.08 30.19 63.90
CA ILE A 14 13.25 30.91 64.39
C ILE A 14 13.10 31.12 65.88
N SER A 15 13.80 30.30 66.66
CA SER A 15 13.85 30.42 68.12
C SER A 15 14.76 31.58 68.56
N PRO A 16 14.61 32.07 69.81
CA PRO A 16 15.50 33.10 70.36
C PRO A 16 16.99 32.72 70.45
N PHE A 17 17.32 31.43 70.26
CA PHE A 17 18.70 30.94 70.23
C PHE A 17 19.35 31.04 68.83
N HIS A 18 18.63 31.53 67.83
CA HIS A 18 19.15 31.66 66.47
C HIS A 18 20.17 32.80 66.37
N GLU A 19 21.22 32.61 65.57
CA GLU A 19 22.33 33.57 65.41
C GLU A 19 21.88 34.95 64.92
N HIS A 20 20.78 34.99 64.17
CA HIS A 20 20.21 36.22 63.60
C HIS A 20 18.97 36.72 64.34
N THR A 21 18.70 36.24 65.57
CA THR A 21 17.59 36.73 66.40
C THR A 21 17.70 38.25 66.59
N GLY A 22 16.63 38.99 66.28
CA GLY A 22 16.59 40.46 66.37
C GLY A 22 17.10 41.22 65.14
N ASN A 23 17.71 40.56 64.15
CA ASN A 23 18.12 41.20 62.89
C ASN A 23 17.13 40.89 61.76
N LYS A 24 16.01 41.63 61.78
CA LYS A 24 14.88 41.45 60.86
C LYS A 24 15.28 41.56 59.38
N THR A 25 16.22 42.44 59.04
CA THR A 25 16.68 42.63 57.65
C THR A 25 17.33 41.38 57.07
N ILE A 26 18.17 40.69 57.85
CA ILE A 26 18.83 39.45 57.42
C ILE A 26 17.80 38.33 57.27
N LEU A 27 16.87 38.21 58.23
CA LEU A 27 15.82 37.19 58.19
C LEU A 27 14.86 37.40 57.02
N LEU A 28 14.46 38.65 56.73
CA LEU A 28 13.69 39.00 55.53
C LEU A 28 14.46 38.62 54.26
N GLY A 29 15.74 39.00 54.17
CA GLY A 29 16.65 38.69 53.07
C GLY A 29 16.73 37.19 52.76
N GLN A 30 16.69 36.34 53.79
CA GLN A 30 16.75 34.88 53.64
C GLN A 30 15.48 34.28 53.02
N THR A 31 14.33 34.95 53.14
CA THR A 31 13.06 34.50 52.55
C THR A 31 12.85 34.94 51.10
N LEU A 32 13.65 35.88 50.61
CA LEU A 32 13.53 36.37 49.24
C LEU A 32 13.91 35.25 48.24
N GLY A 33 12.98 34.95 47.33
CA GLY A 33 13.17 33.93 46.30
C GLY A 33 13.13 32.48 46.81
N ARG A 34 12.67 32.26 48.05
CA ARG A 34 12.46 30.92 48.62
C ARG A 34 11.01 30.70 49.01
N ASP A 35 10.55 29.48 48.85
CA ASP A 35 9.18 29.07 49.20
C ASP A 35 9.13 28.58 50.65
N GLU A 36 9.46 29.50 51.55
CA GLU A 36 9.61 29.25 52.98
C GLU A 36 8.74 30.22 53.81
N LEU A 37 8.03 29.67 54.80
CA LEU A 37 7.36 30.43 55.84
C LEU A 37 8.29 30.54 57.06
N LEU A 38 8.68 31.76 57.42
CA LEU A 38 9.44 32.00 58.64
C LEU A 38 8.52 32.41 59.77
N VAL A 39 8.65 31.72 60.91
CA VAL A 39 7.95 31.98 62.16
C VAL A 39 8.97 32.50 63.15
N ILE A 40 9.03 33.81 63.35
CA ILE A 40 10.01 34.46 64.23
C ILE A 40 9.41 34.60 65.62
N LEU A 41 9.92 33.82 66.57
CA LEU A 41 9.54 33.95 67.97
C LEU A 41 10.12 35.24 68.56
N PRO A 42 9.37 35.98 69.38
CA PRO A 42 9.92 37.13 70.08
C PRO A 42 10.97 36.70 71.13
N SER A 43 11.91 37.59 71.41
CA SER A 43 12.94 37.36 72.43
C SER A 43 12.31 37.19 73.81
N SER A 44 12.67 36.12 74.52
CA SER A 44 12.13 35.82 75.85
C SER A 44 13.22 35.25 76.77
N ASP A 45 13.73 36.10 77.67
CA ASP A 45 14.69 35.70 78.71
C ASP A 45 14.12 34.63 79.65
N ARG A 46 12.80 34.63 79.84
CA ARG A 46 12.10 33.61 80.62
C ARG A 46 12.19 32.25 79.92
N LEU A 47 11.88 32.19 78.62
CA LEU A 47 12.00 30.96 77.85
C LEU A 47 13.43 30.42 77.90
N MET A 48 14.43 31.28 77.69
CA MET A 48 15.83 30.86 77.71
C MET A 48 16.26 30.29 79.07
N ARG A 49 15.96 30.99 80.16
CA ARG A 49 16.31 30.55 81.52
C ARG A 49 15.61 29.25 81.89
N ASP A 50 14.29 29.16 81.68
CA ASP A 50 13.50 27.99 82.06
C ASP A 50 13.89 26.77 81.22
N LEU A 51 14.20 26.95 79.92
CA LEU A 51 14.64 25.86 79.03
C LEU A 51 16.05 25.36 79.37
N MET A 52 16.98 26.27 79.69
CA MET A 52 18.31 25.90 80.18
C MET A 52 18.21 25.13 81.49
N LEU A 53 17.45 25.64 82.46
CA LEU A 53 17.26 24.99 83.75
C LEU A 53 16.57 23.62 83.58
N TYR A 54 15.60 23.52 82.66
CA TYR A 54 14.96 22.26 82.32
C TYR A 54 15.97 21.22 81.82
N LYS A 55 16.82 21.60 80.86
CA LYS A 55 17.85 20.71 80.29
C LYS A 55 18.95 20.36 81.31
N GLN A 56 19.37 21.31 82.14
CA GLN A 56 20.32 21.07 83.23
C GLN A 56 19.74 20.08 84.25
N THR A 57 18.50 20.30 84.67
CA THR A 57 17.81 19.41 85.62
C THR A 57 17.62 18.02 85.03
N ASP A 58 17.15 17.91 83.77
CA ASP A 58 16.97 16.62 83.07
C ASP A 58 18.29 15.87 82.89
N LYS A 59 19.37 16.57 82.51
CA LYS A 59 20.70 15.96 82.41
C LYS A 59 21.18 15.45 83.77
N TYR A 60 21.04 16.26 84.81
CA TYR A 60 21.49 15.92 86.16
C TYR A 60 20.70 14.74 86.74
N THR A 61 19.37 14.73 86.59
CA THR A 61 18.53 13.62 87.09
C THR A 61 18.86 12.33 86.35
N ARG A 62 18.98 12.35 85.02
CA ARG A 62 19.34 11.17 84.22
C ARG A 62 20.70 10.59 84.60
N GLN A 63 21.71 11.44 84.82
CA GLN A 63 23.07 10.97 85.14
C GLN A 63 23.19 10.44 86.58
N ASN A 64 22.39 10.97 87.51
CA ASN A 64 22.52 10.65 88.92
C ASN A 64 21.46 9.69 89.46
N THR A 65 20.55 9.18 88.62
CA THR A 65 19.57 8.16 89.04
C THR A 65 20.24 6.78 88.98
N SER A 66 20.69 6.26 90.13
CA SER A 66 21.27 4.92 90.27
C SER A 66 20.60 4.15 91.42
N THR A 67 20.47 2.83 91.27
CA THR A 67 19.79 1.92 92.21
C THR A 67 20.48 1.82 93.58
N THR A 68 21.77 2.17 93.68
CA THR A 68 22.58 2.05 94.91
C THR A 68 22.69 3.35 95.73
N GLN A 69 21.87 4.38 95.44
CA GLN A 69 21.96 5.66 96.16
C GLN A 69 21.25 5.69 97.51
N GLN A 70 21.71 6.57 98.40
CA GLN A 70 21.04 6.90 99.66
C GLN A 70 19.60 7.39 99.41
N GLU A 71 18.65 6.87 100.18
CA GLU A 71 17.21 7.13 100.02
C GLU A 71 16.85 8.62 100.05
N SER A 72 17.60 9.43 100.81
CA SER A 72 17.47 10.90 100.85
C SER A 72 17.77 11.57 99.52
N LYS A 73 18.84 11.15 98.82
CA LYS A 73 19.20 11.66 97.48
C LYS A 73 18.19 11.19 96.44
N ARG A 74 17.71 9.94 96.54
CA ARG A 74 16.68 9.39 95.65
C ARG A 74 15.40 10.21 95.71
N ARG A 75 14.93 10.55 96.91
CA ARG A 75 13.74 11.40 97.11
C ARG A 75 13.91 12.79 96.49
N ILE A 76 15.06 13.44 96.71
CA ILE A 76 15.35 14.77 96.12
C ILE A 76 15.34 14.71 94.59
N LEU A 77 15.90 13.66 93.97
CA LEU A 77 15.90 13.50 92.52
C LEU A 77 14.48 13.31 91.96
N THR A 78 13.64 12.52 92.61
CA THR A 78 12.22 12.35 92.23
C THR A 78 11.46 13.67 92.32
N ASP A 79 11.62 14.42 93.42
CA ASP A 79 10.97 15.72 93.60
C ASP A 79 11.45 16.72 92.52
N LYS A 80 12.74 16.71 92.19
CA LYS A 80 13.30 17.54 91.11
C LYS A 80 12.81 17.10 89.73
N GLN A 81 12.59 15.82 89.50
CA GLN A 81 11.99 15.30 88.27
C GLN A 81 10.54 15.77 88.12
N PHE A 82 9.75 15.72 89.19
CA PHE A 82 8.38 16.24 89.21
C PHE A 82 8.34 17.76 88.93
N GLN A 83 9.16 18.55 89.63
CA GLN A 83 9.31 19.99 89.34
C GLN A 83 9.74 20.25 87.88
N ASN A 84 10.53 19.35 87.28
CA ASN A 84 10.94 19.48 85.89
C ASN A 84 9.83 19.13 84.89
N GLN A 85 8.92 18.22 85.26
CA GLN A 85 7.71 17.94 84.48
C GLN A 85 6.76 19.15 84.48
N GLU A 86 6.53 19.79 85.63
CA GLU A 86 5.77 21.05 85.71
C GLU A 86 6.46 22.19 84.94
N ARG A 87 7.79 22.26 85.00
CA ARG A 87 8.54 23.23 84.18
C ARG A 87 8.33 22.97 82.69
N TYR A 88 8.24 21.72 82.26
CA TYR A 88 7.97 21.37 80.86
C TYR A 88 6.55 21.78 80.42
N THR A 89 5.53 21.58 81.27
CA THR A 89 4.16 22.03 80.95
C THR A 89 4.11 23.56 80.87
N HIS A 90 4.75 24.28 81.78
CA HIS A 90 4.88 25.74 81.71
C HIS A 90 5.65 26.22 80.47
N LEU A 91 6.74 25.54 80.10
CA LEU A 91 7.49 25.84 78.87
C LEU A 91 6.62 25.65 77.62
N ARG A 92 5.79 24.60 77.59
CA ARG A 92 4.86 24.36 76.48
C ARG A 92 3.83 25.49 76.35
N THR A 93 3.26 25.93 77.47
CA THR A 93 2.34 27.09 77.48
C THR A 93 3.06 28.36 77.04
N LEU A 94 4.25 28.63 77.58
CA LEU A 94 5.04 29.81 77.21
C LEU A 94 5.38 29.84 75.72
N VAL A 95 5.79 28.71 75.13
CA VAL A 95 6.05 28.62 73.68
C VAL A 95 4.77 28.84 72.87
N SER A 96 3.62 28.35 73.34
CA SER A 96 2.31 28.60 72.70
C SER A 96 1.97 30.09 72.71
N ASP A 97 2.24 30.79 73.82
CA ASP A 97 2.02 32.24 73.94
C ASP A 97 2.96 33.00 73.00
N LEU A 98 4.25 32.65 72.98
CA LEU A 98 5.24 33.26 72.08
C LEU A 98 4.94 33.02 70.60
N LEU A 99 4.34 31.87 70.23
CA LEU A 99 3.85 31.62 68.88
C LEU A 99 2.64 32.50 68.51
N THR A 100 1.84 32.91 69.50
CA THR A 100 0.74 33.87 69.28
C THR A 100 1.28 35.26 68.97
N GLU A 101 2.42 35.63 69.54
CA GLU A 101 3.10 36.91 69.31
C GLU A 101 4.13 36.85 68.16
N ALA A 102 4.36 35.67 67.58
CA ALA A 102 5.37 35.48 66.55
C ALA A 102 5.05 36.27 65.28
N GLU A 103 6.11 36.78 64.66
CA GLU A 103 6.05 37.43 63.36
C GLU A 103 6.15 36.38 62.26
N LEU A 104 5.17 36.37 61.34
CA LEU A 104 5.13 35.46 60.20
C LEU A 104 5.63 36.18 58.95
N ILE A 105 6.56 35.56 58.23
CA ILE A 105 7.17 36.15 57.03
C ILE A 105 7.10 35.17 55.87
N VAL A 106 6.64 35.65 54.72
CA VAL A 106 6.62 34.91 53.44
C VAL A 106 7.15 35.80 52.32
N ALA A 107 8.16 35.33 51.59
CA ALA A 107 8.77 36.01 50.44
C ALA A 107 9.05 37.51 50.69
N GLY A 108 9.74 37.81 51.78
CA GLY A 108 10.18 39.17 52.14
C GLY A 108 9.08 40.09 52.69
N GLN A 109 7.88 39.58 52.97
CA GLN A 109 6.79 40.36 53.55
C GLN A 109 6.31 39.77 54.87
N THR A 110 6.13 40.64 55.87
CA THR A 110 5.47 40.30 57.13
C THR A 110 3.97 40.15 56.90
N LEU A 111 3.39 39.04 57.37
CA LEU A 111 1.96 38.81 57.34
C LEU A 111 1.30 39.47 58.56
N ASP A 112 0.34 40.37 58.32
CA ASP A 112 -0.45 41.02 59.37
C ASP A 112 -1.71 40.19 59.67
N GLU A 113 -1.50 39.03 60.29
CA GLU A 113 -2.59 38.12 60.61
C GLU A 113 -3.03 38.22 62.07
N GLY A 114 -4.12 38.94 62.29
CA GLY A 114 -4.85 38.95 63.56
C GLY A 114 -5.41 37.57 63.93
N GLY A 115 -5.23 37.18 65.19
CA GLY A 115 -5.76 35.94 65.77
C GLY A 115 -5.07 35.61 67.10
N ARG A 116 -5.79 35.00 68.05
CA ARG A 116 -5.22 34.56 69.34
C ARG A 116 -4.80 33.09 69.37
N ASP A 117 -5.11 32.32 68.32
CA ASP A 117 -4.77 30.90 68.21
C ASP A 117 -3.53 30.70 67.32
N PRO A 118 -2.41 30.17 67.87
CA PRO A 118 -1.19 29.90 67.11
C PRO A 118 -1.38 29.01 65.88
N LYS A 119 -2.19 27.95 66.01
CA LYS A 119 -2.36 26.96 64.95
C LYS A 119 -3.03 27.60 63.72
N SER A 120 -4.09 28.36 63.95
CA SER A 120 -4.82 29.04 62.87
C SER A 120 -3.95 30.08 62.15
N ARG A 121 -3.12 30.84 62.87
CA ARG A 121 -2.16 31.79 62.27
C ARG A 121 -1.14 31.09 61.38
N LEU A 122 -0.57 29.98 61.85
CA LEU A 122 0.39 29.21 61.05
C LEU A 122 -0.25 28.61 59.79
N VAL A 123 -1.47 28.09 59.90
CA VAL A 123 -2.20 27.52 58.75
C VAL A 123 -2.49 28.59 57.69
N ARG A 124 -2.92 29.78 58.10
CA ARG A 124 -3.17 30.90 57.19
C ARG A 124 -1.88 31.43 56.55
N GLY A 125 -0.81 31.61 57.33
CA GLY A 125 0.48 31.97 56.76
C GLY A 125 1.00 30.93 55.77
N PHE A 126 0.71 29.64 56.01
CA PHE A 126 1.01 28.59 55.05
C PHE A 126 0.11 28.64 53.80
N TYR A 127 -1.16 29.03 53.91
CA TYR A 127 -2.01 29.29 52.73
C TYR A 127 -1.46 30.42 51.88
N THR A 128 -1.00 31.53 52.48
CA THR A 128 -0.35 32.61 51.73
C THR A 128 0.92 32.14 51.03
N LEU A 129 1.69 31.24 51.66
CA LEU A 129 2.83 30.61 51.01
C LEU A 129 2.40 29.75 49.82
N ILE A 130 1.35 28.93 49.96
CA ILE A 130 0.78 28.11 48.88
C ILE A 130 0.32 29.00 47.71
N GLU A 131 -0.42 30.06 47.97
CA GLU A 131 -0.94 30.97 46.93
C GLU A 131 0.18 31.63 46.11
N ARG A 132 1.31 31.95 46.76
CA ARG A 132 2.49 32.52 46.08
C ARG A 132 3.29 31.47 45.32
N THR A 133 3.42 30.28 45.90
CA THR A 133 4.22 29.21 45.32
C THR A 133 3.53 28.59 44.10
N TYR A 134 2.21 28.44 44.17
CA TYR A 134 1.38 27.83 43.12
C TYR A 134 0.31 28.81 42.62
N PRO A 135 0.69 29.89 41.92
CA PRO A 135 -0.27 30.89 41.44
C PRO A 135 -1.33 30.29 40.50
N ASN A 136 -0.97 29.24 39.74
CA ASN A 136 -1.88 28.58 38.80
C ASN A 136 -2.81 27.54 39.45
N LEU A 137 -2.75 27.36 40.78
CA LEU A 137 -3.70 26.50 41.49
C LEU A 137 -5.14 27.05 41.39
N GLN A 138 -5.27 28.38 41.29
CA GLN A 138 -6.56 29.06 41.15
C GLN A 138 -7.33 28.67 39.86
N MET A 139 -6.63 28.12 38.86
CA MET A 139 -7.25 27.59 37.62
C MET A 139 -8.27 26.48 37.90
N LEU A 140 -8.15 25.77 39.04
CA LEU A 140 -9.12 24.74 39.46
C LEU A 140 -10.45 25.33 39.97
N ARG A 141 -10.51 26.66 40.21
CA ARG A 141 -11.71 27.41 40.65
C ARG A 141 -12.42 26.82 41.88
N GLY A 142 -11.66 26.23 42.80
CA GLY A 142 -12.21 25.63 44.03
C GLY A 142 -13.04 24.37 43.83
N VAL A 143 -13.01 23.76 42.64
CA VAL A 143 -13.71 22.50 42.37
C VAL A 143 -12.98 21.35 43.08
N ALA A 144 -13.71 20.59 43.92
CA ALA A 144 -13.18 19.41 44.58
C ALA A 144 -13.21 18.19 43.64
N TYR A 145 -12.11 17.97 42.92
CA TYR A 145 -11.86 16.75 42.16
C TYR A 145 -11.53 15.58 43.08
N ARG A 146 -12.04 14.40 42.75
CA ARG A 146 -11.79 13.14 43.45
C ARG A 146 -11.65 12.03 42.41
N GLU A 147 -10.93 10.97 42.74
CA GLU A 147 -10.68 9.86 41.81
C GLU A 147 -11.99 9.18 41.33
N ASP A 148 -13.00 9.12 42.21
CA ASP A 148 -14.33 8.57 41.88
C ASP A 148 -15.09 9.42 40.84
N HIS A 149 -14.74 10.69 40.64
CA HIS A 149 -15.33 11.54 39.61
C HIS A 149 -14.82 11.25 38.19
N ILE A 150 -13.73 10.49 38.04
CA ILE A 150 -13.11 10.21 36.72
C ILE A 150 -14.11 9.55 35.77
N ALA A 151 -14.87 8.56 36.25
CA ALA A 151 -15.86 7.86 35.44
C ALA A 151 -16.99 8.79 34.97
N GLN A 152 -17.37 9.77 35.81
CA GLN A 152 -18.36 10.77 35.45
C GLN A 152 -17.81 11.75 34.41
N HIS A 153 -16.54 12.15 34.53
CA HIS A 153 -15.88 13.08 33.62
C HIS A 153 -15.51 12.47 32.27
N LEU A 154 -15.41 11.14 32.17
CA LEU A 154 -15.23 10.42 30.90
C LEU A 154 -16.52 10.32 30.08
N LYS A 155 -17.68 10.59 30.67
CA LYS A 155 -18.94 10.61 29.91
C LYS A 155 -19.02 11.90 29.09
N PRO A 156 -19.32 11.84 27.79
CA PRO A 156 -19.47 13.04 26.98
C PRO A 156 -20.58 13.91 27.56
N ALA A 157 -20.25 15.12 27.96
CA ALA A 157 -21.25 16.08 28.41
C ALA A 157 -22.09 16.47 27.19
N THR A 158 -23.38 16.14 27.19
CA THR A 158 -24.31 16.52 26.13
C THR A 158 -24.63 18.02 26.27
N THR A 159 -23.73 18.89 25.85
CA THR A 159 -24.02 20.33 25.80
C THR A 159 -24.76 20.64 24.50
N LEU A 160 -25.97 21.20 24.63
CA LEU A 160 -26.83 21.63 23.51
C LEU A 160 -26.18 22.69 22.59
N LEU A 161 -25.15 23.36 23.08
CA LEU A 161 -24.25 24.22 22.32
C LEU A 161 -22.94 23.44 22.19
N GLY A 162 -22.51 23.09 20.97
CA GLY A 162 -21.32 22.27 20.73
C GLY A 162 -20.06 22.78 21.44
N ASP A 163 -19.03 21.93 21.49
CA ASP A 163 -17.75 22.21 22.16
C ASP A 163 -16.99 23.36 21.50
N THR A 164 -17.27 24.58 21.93
CA THR A 164 -16.53 25.79 21.52
C THR A 164 -15.36 26.05 22.47
N PRO A 165 -14.26 26.69 22.03
CA PRO A 165 -13.12 27.04 22.89
C PRO A 165 -13.48 27.83 24.16
N ALA A 166 -14.59 28.56 24.12
CA ALA A 166 -15.13 29.30 25.25
C ALA A 166 -15.72 28.39 26.36
N SER A 167 -16.08 27.14 26.05
CA SER A 167 -16.62 26.16 27.01
C SER A 167 -15.55 25.46 27.84
N TYR A 168 -14.27 25.55 27.46
CA TYR A 168 -13.17 24.99 28.25
C TYR A 168 -12.87 25.86 29.45
N SER A 169 -12.71 25.22 30.61
CA SER A 169 -12.09 25.81 31.78
C SER A 169 -10.63 26.19 31.50
N GLU A 170 -10.09 27.11 32.30
CA GLU A 170 -8.70 27.54 32.17
C GLU A 170 -7.72 26.37 32.31
N ALA A 171 -8.00 25.46 33.25
CA ALA A 171 -7.20 24.27 33.48
C ALA A 171 -7.23 23.28 32.29
N GLU A 172 -8.38 23.09 31.63
CA GLU A 172 -8.50 22.26 30.42
C GLU A 172 -7.70 22.86 29.25
N ARG A 173 -7.79 24.18 29.04
CA ARG A 173 -7.04 24.86 27.95
C ARG A 173 -5.54 24.75 28.16
N GLU A 174 -5.08 24.96 29.38
CA GLU A 174 -3.66 24.90 29.73
C GLU A 174 -3.09 23.49 29.50
N MET A 175 -3.81 22.46 29.97
CA MET A 175 -3.44 21.06 29.75
C MET A 175 -3.40 20.70 28.26
N LEU A 176 -4.43 21.10 27.51
CA LEU A 176 -4.50 20.86 26.07
C LEU A 176 -3.38 21.59 25.31
N ASN A 177 -3.08 22.83 25.68
CA ASN A 177 -1.99 23.62 25.08
C ASN A 177 -0.62 22.97 25.31
N PHE A 178 -0.38 22.41 26.50
CA PHE A 178 0.85 21.70 26.81
C PHE A 178 1.02 20.45 25.91
N VAL A 179 -0.02 19.61 25.81
CA VAL A 179 0.00 18.42 24.94
C VAL A 179 0.21 18.82 23.46
N ASN A 180 -0.52 19.82 22.98
CA ASN A 180 -0.39 20.33 21.61
C ASN A 180 1.00 20.88 21.31
N THR A 181 1.59 21.64 22.25
CA THR A 181 2.93 22.23 22.08
C THR A 181 4.00 21.15 22.00
N ASN A 182 3.92 20.15 22.88
CA ASN A 182 4.85 19.02 22.86
C ASN A 182 4.72 18.23 21.54
N HIS A 183 3.49 17.94 21.11
CA HIS A 183 3.24 17.25 19.85
C HIS A 183 3.83 18.00 18.65
N ARG A 184 3.62 19.32 18.54
CA ARG A 184 4.21 20.17 17.48
C ARG A 184 5.73 20.16 17.49
N ASN A 185 6.34 20.03 18.66
CA ASN A 185 7.79 19.98 18.85
C ASN A 185 8.36 18.55 18.74
N GLY A 186 7.54 17.53 18.43
CA GLY A 186 7.96 16.13 18.37
C GLY A 186 8.33 15.51 19.73
N VAL A 187 7.91 16.13 20.84
CA VAL A 187 8.16 15.65 22.19
C VAL A 187 7.04 14.72 22.64
N ARG A 188 7.39 13.47 22.96
CA ARG A 188 6.43 12.47 23.48
C ARG A 188 5.88 12.91 24.84
N THR A 189 4.55 13.03 24.93
CA THR A 189 3.87 13.32 26.20
C THR A 189 3.29 12.04 26.79
N THR A 190 3.63 11.74 28.04
CA THR A 190 3.11 10.59 28.82
C THR A 190 2.24 11.07 29.99
N LEU A 191 1.39 10.19 30.52
CA LEU A 191 0.56 10.51 31.69
C LEU A 191 1.46 10.92 32.87
N ARG A 192 2.60 10.23 33.05
CA ARG A 192 3.60 10.58 34.06
C ARG A 192 4.12 12.01 33.89
N THR A 193 4.62 12.36 32.70
CA THR A 193 5.17 13.70 32.44
C THR A 193 4.12 14.80 32.55
N LEU A 194 2.86 14.49 32.21
CA LEU A 194 1.73 15.39 32.37
C LEU A 194 1.47 15.65 33.86
N THR A 195 1.35 14.58 34.65
CA THR A 195 1.15 14.66 36.09
C THR A 195 2.28 15.42 36.78
N GLU A 196 3.54 15.07 36.50
CA GLU A 196 4.70 15.77 37.07
C GLU A 196 4.68 17.27 36.73
N LYS A 197 4.33 17.65 35.50
CA LYS A 197 4.23 19.05 35.08
C LYS A 197 3.18 19.86 35.87
N PHE A 198 2.00 19.28 36.10
CA PHE A 198 0.88 19.98 36.74
C PHE A 198 0.86 19.83 38.27
N GLU A 199 1.56 18.84 38.84
CA GLU A 199 1.74 18.72 40.29
C GLU A 199 2.79 19.70 40.85
N HIS A 200 3.76 20.12 40.03
CA HIS A 200 4.85 21.01 40.46
C HIS A 200 4.53 22.49 40.21
N LYS A 201 5.40 23.38 40.70
CA LYS A 201 5.37 24.82 40.42
C LYS A 201 5.32 25.11 38.90
N PRO A 202 4.47 26.05 38.44
CA PRO A 202 3.62 26.96 39.23
C PRO A 202 2.17 26.47 39.48
N TYR A 203 1.84 25.20 39.22
CA TYR A 203 0.45 24.70 39.20
C TYR A 203 -0.02 24.09 40.52
N GLY A 204 0.74 23.15 41.10
CA GLY A 204 0.40 22.54 42.37
C GLY A 204 -0.91 21.71 42.37
N TRP A 205 -1.37 21.25 41.21
CA TRP A 205 -2.63 20.50 41.09
C TRP A 205 -2.42 19.10 41.65
N TYR A 206 -3.24 18.69 42.61
CA TYR A 206 -3.18 17.34 43.15
C TYR A 206 -3.62 16.30 42.10
N LEU A 207 -3.09 15.08 42.20
CA LEU A 207 -3.27 13.99 41.22
C LEU A 207 -4.70 13.84 40.68
N ALA A 208 -5.70 13.77 41.56
CA ALA A 208 -7.08 13.58 41.15
C ALA A 208 -7.63 14.75 40.32
N ALA A 209 -7.16 15.98 40.53
CA ALA A 209 -7.51 17.11 39.68
C ALA A 209 -6.93 16.94 38.26
N VAL A 210 -5.64 16.59 38.15
CA VAL A 210 -4.98 16.32 36.86
C VAL A 210 -5.73 15.22 36.09
N GLN A 211 -5.99 14.09 36.74
CA GLN A 211 -6.70 12.95 36.15
C GLN A 211 -8.12 13.32 35.70
N CYS A 212 -8.85 14.10 36.50
CA CYS A 212 -10.21 14.52 36.15
C CYS A 212 -10.24 15.51 34.98
N ILE A 213 -9.28 16.44 34.91
CA ILE A 213 -9.17 17.38 33.78
C ILE A 213 -8.81 16.62 32.51
N LEU A 214 -7.86 15.68 32.59
CA LEU A 214 -7.52 14.81 31.47
C LEU A 214 -8.75 14.01 31.00
N ALA A 215 -9.50 13.40 31.93
CA ALA A 215 -10.72 12.68 31.63
C ALA A 215 -11.74 13.54 30.86
N LYS A 216 -11.93 14.80 31.26
CA LYS A 216 -12.81 15.73 30.53
C LYS A 216 -12.32 15.99 29.10
N LEU A 217 -11.01 16.15 28.89
CA LEU A 217 -10.43 16.35 27.56
C LEU A 217 -10.57 15.10 26.67
N CYS A 218 -10.45 13.90 27.24
CA CYS A 218 -10.71 12.65 26.52
C CYS A 218 -12.19 12.51 26.16
N ALA A 219 -13.10 12.81 27.09
CA ALA A 219 -14.56 12.75 26.85
C ALA A 219 -15.03 13.70 25.73
N ARG A 220 -14.32 14.82 25.56
CA ARG A 220 -14.56 15.81 24.51
C ARG A 220 -13.80 15.52 23.21
N GLY A 221 -13.12 14.38 23.11
CA GLY A 221 -12.38 13.99 21.91
C GLY A 221 -11.25 14.95 21.55
N LYS A 222 -10.52 15.48 22.53
CA LYS A 222 -9.36 16.37 22.29
C LYS A 222 -8.02 15.70 22.53
N ILE A 223 -7.99 14.65 23.35
CA ILE A 223 -6.79 13.88 23.67
C ILE A 223 -7.14 12.40 23.57
N GLU A 224 -6.33 11.66 22.82
CA GLU A 224 -6.35 10.21 22.75
C GLU A 224 -5.26 9.63 23.66
N LEU A 225 -5.56 8.54 24.36
CA LEU A 225 -4.58 7.79 25.15
C LEU A 225 -4.20 6.50 24.43
N ARG A 226 -2.90 6.23 24.34
CA ARG A 226 -2.37 4.99 23.76
C ARG A 226 -1.48 4.26 24.75
N GLN A 227 -1.61 2.94 24.80
CA GLN A 227 -0.71 2.06 25.54
C GLN A 227 -0.17 1.00 24.58
N ASP A 228 1.16 0.86 24.51
CA ASP A 228 1.83 -0.09 23.61
C ASP A 228 1.37 0.00 22.14
N SER A 229 1.05 1.22 21.68
CA SER A 229 0.51 1.57 20.34
C SER A 229 -0.98 1.27 20.11
N TYR A 230 -1.70 0.72 21.09
CA TYR A 230 -3.15 0.53 21.03
C TYR A 230 -3.88 1.74 21.61
N LEU A 231 -4.91 2.19 20.90
CA LEU A 231 -5.83 3.23 21.39
C LEU A 231 -6.68 2.69 22.54
N LEU A 232 -6.78 3.45 23.62
CA LEU A 232 -7.57 3.10 24.79
C LEU A 232 -8.96 3.74 24.72
N GLU A 233 -9.99 2.91 24.84
CA GLU A 233 -11.39 3.34 24.78
C GLU A 233 -12.17 2.89 26.04
N GLU A 234 -13.26 3.61 26.33
CA GLU A 234 -14.24 3.30 27.38
C GLU A 234 -13.65 2.87 28.75
N GLY A 235 -13.91 1.63 29.19
CA GLY A 235 -13.45 1.13 30.48
C GLY A 235 -11.94 0.88 30.55
N ALA A 236 -11.26 0.67 29.41
CA ALA A 236 -9.80 0.57 29.39
C ALA A 236 -9.16 1.95 29.60
N LEU A 237 -9.76 2.99 29.00
CA LEU A 237 -9.36 4.38 29.18
C LEU A 237 -9.49 4.81 30.66
N GLU A 238 -10.61 4.50 31.31
CA GLU A 238 -10.81 4.81 32.74
C GLU A 238 -9.74 4.17 33.63
N ARG A 239 -9.48 2.87 33.43
CA ARG A 239 -8.47 2.15 34.21
C ARG A 239 -7.07 2.70 33.99
N ALA A 240 -6.74 3.07 32.76
CA ALA A 240 -5.43 3.64 32.43
C ALA A 240 -5.20 4.99 33.11
N ILE A 241 -6.20 5.89 33.13
CA ILE A 241 -6.07 7.18 33.81
C ILE A 241 -5.85 7.01 35.32
N ARG A 242 -6.52 6.03 35.94
CA ARG A 242 -6.38 5.75 37.39
C ARG A 242 -5.09 5.04 37.76
N ASN A 243 -4.54 4.23 36.84
CA ASN A 243 -3.38 3.42 37.13
C ASN A 243 -2.07 4.23 37.05
N THR A 244 -1.60 4.67 38.20
CA THR A 244 -0.33 5.42 38.34
C THR A 244 0.92 4.59 38.07
N ARG A 245 0.85 3.25 38.12
CA ARG A 245 2.03 2.39 37.88
C ARG A 245 2.44 2.37 36.42
N ASP A 246 1.47 2.38 35.51
CA ASP A 246 1.70 2.33 34.07
C ASP A 246 1.68 3.73 33.41
N ALA A 247 1.65 4.79 34.21
CA ALA A 247 1.55 6.18 33.74
C ALA A 247 2.71 6.59 32.81
N SER A 248 3.89 5.96 32.90
CA SER A 248 4.99 6.19 31.95
C SER A 248 4.76 5.57 30.57
N ASN A 249 3.93 4.52 30.49
CA ASN A 249 3.68 3.76 29.27
C ASN A 249 2.46 4.29 28.50
N ILE A 250 1.61 5.07 29.16
CA ILE A 250 0.45 5.72 28.56
C ILE A 250 0.88 7.01 27.86
N ILE A 251 0.73 7.05 26.54
CA ILE A 251 1.03 8.19 25.66
C ILE A 251 -0.24 9.01 25.45
N LEU A 252 -0.10 10.33 25.47
CA LEU A 252 -1.18 11.28 25.17
C LEU A 252 -0.89 11.97 23.85
N ASP A 253 -1.79 11.78 22.88
CA ASP A 253 -1.73 12.44 21.59
C ASP A 253 -2.93 13.38 21.43
N PRO A 254 -2.74 14.60 20.89
CA PRO A 254 -3.87 15.45 20.57
C PRO A 254 -4.71 14.80 19.46
N GLN A 255 -6.03 14.81 19.64
CA GLN A 255 -6.94 14.37 18.60
C GLN A 255 -6.98 15.42 17.49
N ILE A 256 -6.66 14.99 16.27
CA ILE A 256 -6.68 15.86 15.10
C ILE A 256 -8.13 16.01 14.67
N GLU A 257 -8.71 17.18 14.94
CA GLU A 257 -10.01 17.54 14.42
C GLU A 257 -9.88 18.04 12.98
N PHE A 258 -10.74 17.49 12.11
CA PHE A 258 -10.83 17.93 10.73
C PHE A 258 -12.06 18.82 10.56
N THR A 259 -11.89 19.90 9.81
CA THR A 259 -13.01 20.79 9.48
C THR A 259 -14.01 20.06 8.57
N ALA A 260 -15.29 20.43 8.65
CA ALA A 260 -16.32 19.89 7.76
C ALA A 260 -15.99 20.12 6.27
N VAL A 261 -15.22 21.18 5.96
CA VAL A 261 -14.73 21.48 4.61
C VAL A 261 -13.73 20.42 4.14
N GLN A 262 -12.77 20.03 4.98
CA GLN A 262 -11.79 18.98 4.64
C GLN A 262 -12.45 17.63 4.40
N VAL A 263 -13.41 17.25 5.25
CA VAL A 263 -14.17 16.00 5.10
C VAL A 263 -14.95 16.01 3.79
N ARG A 264 -15.64 17.11 3.47
CA ARG A 264 -16.38 17.25 2.22
C ARG A 264 -15.46 17.19 1.00
N GLN A 265 -14.32 17.87 1.04
CA GLN A 265 -13.34 17.86 -0.06
C GLN A 265 -12.83 16.45 -0.35
N LEU A 266 -12.45 15.69 0.69
CA LEU A 266 -12.02 14.31 0.51
C LEU A 266 -13.12 13.43 -0.07
N ARG A 267 -14.37 13.65 0.36
CA ARG A 267 -15.52 12.90 -0.13
C ARG A 267 -15.80 13.19 -1.61
N ASP A 268 -15.76 14.45 -1.99
CA ASP A 268 -15.99 14.90 -3.37
C ASP A 268 -14.84 14.36 -4.26
N PHE A 269 -13.57 14.47 -3.83
CA PHE A 269 -12.42 13.86 -4.51
C PHE A 269 -12.54 12.33 -4.66
N HIS A 270 -12.94 11.62 -3.60
CA HIS A 270 -13.12 10.17 -3.64
C HIS A 270 -14.14 9.77 -4.71
N ALA A 271 -15.27 10.47 -4.73
CA ALA A 271 -16.30 10.25 -5.74
C ALA A 271 -15.80 10.51 -7.17
N ASP A 272 -15.02 11.58 -7.36
CA ASP A 272 -14.50 11.95 -8.68
C ASP A 272 -13.42 10.96 -9.15
N PHE A 273 -12.44 10.63 -8.29
CA PHE A 273 -11.31 9.78 -8.66
C PHE A 273 -11.68 8.29 -8.80
N PHE A 274 -12.51 7.75 -7.90
CA PHE A 274 -12.93 6.34 -7.97
C PHE A 274 -14.24 6.11 -8.71
N SER A 275 -14.91 7.19 -9.13
CA SER A 275 -16.22 7.15 -9.80
C SER A 275 -17.30 6.44 -8.97
N THR A 276 -17.14 6.42 -7.64
CA THR A 276 -18.07 5.84 -6.67
C THR A 276 -18.07 6.67 -5.40
N PRO A 277 -19.24 7.04 -4.84
CA PRO A 277 -19.27 7.78 -3.59
C PRO A 277 -18.80 6.90 -2.41
N PRO A 278 -18.12 7.49 -1.42
CA PRO A 278 -17.70 6.76 -0.23
C PRO A 278 -18.90 6.43 0.68
N HIS A 279 -18.77 5.36 1.45
CA HIS A 279 -19.77 4.91 2.41
C HIS A 279 -19.65 5.61 3.77
N ALA A 280 -18.42 5.93 4.18
CA ALA A 280 -18.14 6.56 5.46
C ALA A 280 -18.34 8.09 5.41
N ASN A 281 -18.96 8.63 6.46
CA ASN A 281 -19.17 10.07 6.63
C ASN A 281 -18.26 10.69 7.70
N GLU A 282 -17.71 9.87 8.59
CA GLU A 282 -16.79 10.33 9.63
C GLU A 282 -15.37 10.49 9.06
N ALA A 283 -14.68 11.58 9.44
CA ALA A 283 -13.38 11.95 8.87
C ALA A 283 -12.37 10.79 8.83
N LYS A 284 -12.16 10.11 9.97
CA LYS A 284 -11.19 9.02 10.08
C LYS A 284 -11.59 7.81 9.23
N ALA A 285 -12.86 7.42 9.29
CA ALA A 285 -13.39 6.30 8.51
C ALA A 285 -13.33 6.57 7.00
N LEU A 286 -13.70 7.79 6.56
CA LEU A 286 -13.60 8.23 5.17
C LEU A 286 -12.15 8.22 4.65
N ALA A 287 -11.20 8.68 5.46
CA ALA A 287 -9.78 8.63 5.12
C ALA A 287 -9.26 7.21 4.98
N GLN A 288 -9.68 6.29 5.86
CA GLN A 288 -9.31 4.88 5.78
C GLN A 288 -9.92 4.21 4.53
N GLU A 289 -11.20 4.44 4.26
CA GLU A 289 -11.88 3.95 3.05
C GLU A 289 -11.21 4.46 1.76
N THR A 290 -10.79 5.73 1.77
CA THR A 290 -10.04 6.32 0.65
C THR A 290 -8.68 5.64 0.47
N ALA A 291 -7.95 5.41 1.56
CA ALA A 291 -6.67 4.71 1.53
C ALA A 291 -6.82 3.26 1.01
N ASP A 292 -7.90 2.57 1.40
CA ASP A 292 -8.22 1.23 0.91
C ASP A 292 -8.55 1.25 -0.59
N SER A 293 -9.32 2.24 -1.04
CA SER A 293 -9.67 2.43 -2.46
C SER A 293 -8.42 2.66 -3.32
N PHE A 294 -7.47 3.48 -2.85
CA PHE A 294 -6.18 3.66 -3.51
C PHE A 294 -5.35 2.37 -3.57
N ARG A 295 -5.35 1.57 -2.49
CA ARG A 295 -4.67 0.27 -2.46
C ARG A 295 -5.24 -0.70 -3.48
N ASN A 296 -6.57 -0.79 -3.55
CA ASN A 296 -7.26 -1.64 -4.52
C ASN A 296 -6.94 -1.20 -5.96
N GLN A 297 -7.04 0.10 -6.24
CA GLN A 297 -6.71 0.65 -7.57
C GLN A 297 -5.25 0.35 -7.95
N GLN A 298 -4.30 0.58 -7.03
CA GLN A 298 -2.89 0.27 -7.26
C GLN A 298 -2.68 -1.21 -7.57
N GLN A 299 -3.36 -2.11 -6.86
CA GLN A 299 -3.28 -3.55 -7.10
C GLN A 299 -3.83 -3.91 -8.48
N THR A 300 -5.01 -3.41 -8.85
CA THR A 300 -5.60 -3.61 -10.19
C THR A 300 -4.65 -3.14 -11.30
N LEU A 301 -4.07 -1.95 -11.17
CA LEU A 301 -3.13 -1.43 -12.17
C LEU A 301 -1.82 -2.23 -12.21
N THR A 302 -1.34 -2.71 -11.07
CA THR A 302 -0.16 -3.59 -11.01
C THR A 302 -0.42 -4.91 -11.72
N ASP A 303 -1.61 -5.48 -11.53
CA ASP A 303 -2.03 -6.73 -12.17
C ASP A 303 -2.13 -6.58 -13.69
N LEU A 304 -2.66 -5.46 -14.18
CA LEU A 304 -2.66 -5.11 -15.60
C LEU A 304 -1.24 -4.91 -16.12
N ARG A 305 -0.40 -4.14 -15.43
CA ARG A 305 0.99 -3.85 -15.84
C ARG A 305 1.83 -5.11 -16.06
N ARG A 306 1.55 -6.21 -15.34
CA ARG A 306 2.21 -7.52 -15.55
C ARG A 306 1.91 -8.14 -16.92
N GLN A 307 0.78 -7.78 -17.55
CA GLN A 307 0.39 -8.26 -18.87
C GLN A 307 1.06 -7.47 -20.02
N ALA A 308 2.03 -6.59 -19.71
CA ALA A 308 2.70 -5.75 -20.70
C ALA A 308 3.45 -6.52 -21.80
N THR A 309 3.76 -7.80 -21.57
CA THR A 309 4.32 -8.68 -22.62
C THR A 309 3.32 -8.95 -23.73
N HIS A 310 2.03 -9.07 -23.39
CA HIS A 310 0.96 -9.26 -24.37
C HIS A 310 0.35 -7.92 -24.81
N TYR A 311 0.32 -6.90 -23.94
CA TYR A 311 -0.19 -5.57 -24.25
C TYR A 311 0.88 -4.49 -23.99
N PRO A 312 1.76 -4.17 -24.95
CA PRO A 312 2.91 -3.28 -24.73
C PRO A 312 2.53 -1.87 -24.21
N PHE A 313 1.38 -1.35 -24.61
CA PHE A 313 0.86 -0.06 -24.15
C PHE A 313 0.60 0.00 -22.63
N LEU A 314 0.48 -1.14 -21.95
CA LEU A 314 0.32 -1.17 -20.48
C LEU A 314 1.55 -0.65 -19.72
N THR A 315 2.68 -0.46 -20.40
CA THR A 315 3.83 0.28 -19.86
C THR A 315 3.49 1.74 -19.51
N ALA A 316 2.46 2.33 -20.13
CA ALA A 316 1.96 3.66 -19.77
C ALA A 316 1.49 3.76 -18.30
N LEU A 317 1.16 2.63 -17.66
CA LEU A 317 0.75 2.57 -16.25
C LEU A 317 1.89 2.82 -15.25
N ASP A 318 3.16 2.86 -15.69
CA ASP A 318 4.30 3.07 -14.80
C ASP A 318 4.21 4.42 -14.05
N LYS A 319 3.86 5.51 -14.77
CA LYS A 319 3.68 6.83 -14.17
C LYS A 319 2.52 6.88 -13.14
N PRO A 320 1.29 6.43 -13.48
CA PRO A 320 0.21 6.28 -12.50
C PRO A 320 0.59 5.44 -11.27
N LEU A 321 1.26 4.29 -11.47
CA LEU A 321 1.66 3.42 -10.37
C LEU A 321 2.64 4.09 -9.42
N ASP A 322 3.60 4.86 -9.94
CA ASP A 322 4.55 5.60 -9.11
C ASP A 322 3.87 6.74 -8.33
N ALA A 323 2.93 7.46 -8.94
CA ALA A 323 2.10 8.44 -8.23
C ALA A 323 1.30 7.79 -7.10
N LEU A 324 0.62 6.66 -7.38
CA LEU A 324 -0.16 5.92 -6.38
C LEU A 324 0.70 5.36 -5.24
N LYS A 325 1.94 4.92 -5.50
CA LYS A 325 2.87 4.47 -4.44
C LYS A 325 3.15 5.56 -3.41
N SER A 326 3.21 6.82 -3.83
CA SER A 326 3.47 7.96 -2.95
C SER A 326 2.29 8.28 -2.01
N VAL A 327 1.07 7.95 -2.44
CA VAL A 327 -0.19 8.20 -1.70
C VAL A 327 -0.53 7.03 -0.77
N VAL A 328 -0.47 5.79 -1.26
CA VAL A 328 -0.92 4.58 -0.55
C VAL A 328 -0.24 4.37 0.80
N ARG A 329 1.00 4.81 0.96
CA ARG A 329 1.80 4.61 2.18
C ARG A 329 1.62 5.70 3.25
N GLN A 330 0.74 6.66 3.01
CA GLN A 330 0.55 7.80 3.91
C GLN A 330 -0.41 7.48 5.07
N PRO A 331 -0.25 8.15 6.23
CA PRO A 331 -1.19 8.03 7.34
C PRO A 331 -2.57 8.60 6.98
N TYR A 332 -3.63 8.20 7.69
CA TYR A 332 -5.00 8.64 7.37
C TYR A 332 -5.16 10.18 7.38
N THR A 333 -4.37 10.88 8.19
CA THR A 333 -4.38 12.35 8.30
C THR A 333 -3.99 13.05 6.99
N PHE A 334 -3.10 12.42 6.20
CA PHE A 334 -2.64 12.93 4.91
C PHE A 334 -3.80 13.14 3.92
N TYR A 335 -4.73 12.18 3.87
CA TYR A 335 -5.87 12.22 2.95
C TYR A 335 -6.80 13.41 3.19
N LEU A 336 -6.86 13.91 4.44
CA LEU A 336 -7.71 15.05 4.83
C LEU A 336 -6.97 16.39 4.83
N THR A 337 -5.67 16.41 4.53
CA THR A 337 -4.82 17.61 4.65
C THR A 337 -4.00 17.87 3.41
N GLU A 338 -3.15 16.93 3.02
CA GLU A 338 -2.10 17.11 2.02
C GLU A 338 -2.47 16.55 0.65
N LEU A 339 -3.37 15.56 0.57
CA LEU A 339 -3.80 14.93 -0.70
C LEU A 339 -4.21 15.95 -1.77
N ARG A 340 -4.81 17.06 -1.34
CA ARG A 340 -5.24 18.16 -2.21
C ARG A 340 -4.13 18.76 -3.06
N GLN A 341 -2.89 18.72 -2.59
CA GLN A 341 -1.74 19.23 -3.34
C GLN A 341 -1.40 18.36 -4.56
N GLN A 342 -1.88 17.11 -4.58
CA GLN A 342 -1.66 16.13 -5.63
C GLN A 342 -2.96 15.82 -6.41
N GLU A 343 -4.07 16.48 -6.06
CA GLU A 343 -5.41 16.23 -6.62
C GLU A 343 -5.42 16.37 -8.15
N ASP A 344 -5.01 17.52 -8.67
CA ASP A 344 -5.00 17.79 -10.12
C ASP A 344 -4.16 16.75 -10.87
N GLN A 345 -2.94 16.48 -10.39
CA GLN A 345 -2.05 15.49 -11.00
C GLN A 345 -2.67 14.08 -11.02
N LEU A 346 -3.35 13.67 -9.95
CA LEU A 346 -4.00 12.37 -9.87
C LEU A 346 -5.19 12.30 -10.83
N LEU A 347 -6.02 13.34 -10.90
CA LEU A 347 -7.15 13.41 -11.81
C LEU A 347 -6.71 13.42 -13.28
N ASP A 348 -5.66 14.17 -13.63
CA ASP A 348 -5.09 14.15 -14.98
C ASP A 348 -4.63 12.74 -15.37
N LEU A 349 -3.90 12.05 -14.48
CA LEU A 349 -3.47 10.67 -14.70
C LEU A 349 -4.65 9.70 -14.83
N LYS A 350 -5.75 9.97 -14.11
CA LYS A 350 -6.98 9.19 -14.20
C LYS A 350 -7.59 9.31 -15.59
N GLU A 351 -7.84 10.53 -16.04
CA GLU A 351 -8.53 10.82 -17.30
C GLU A 351 -7.70 10.43 -18.53
N ASP A 352 -6.40 10.73 -18.52
CA ASP A 352 -5.54 10.54 -19.71
C ASP A 352 -5.08 9.09 -19.90
N VAL A 353 -4.93 8.33 -18.81
CA VAL A 353 -4.24 7.03 -18.81
C VAL A 353 -5.06 5.93 -18.15
N ILE A 354 -5.44 6.09 -16.87
CA ILE A 354 -6.04 5.00 -16.09
C ILE A 354 -7.39 4.59 -16.68
N ASP A 355 -8.33 5.53 -16.82
CA ASP A 355 -9.69 5.23 -17.27
C ASP A 355 -9.74 4.74 -18.72
N PRO A 356 -8.99 5.31 -19.68
CA PRO A 356 -8.89 4.77 -21.04
C PRO A 356 -8.36 3.34 -21.07
N ILE A 357 -7.32 3.02 -20.29
CA ILE A 357 -6.77 1.66 -20.24
C ILE A 357 -7.74 0.67 -19.58
N LEU A 358 -8.41 1.07 -18.49
CA LEU A 358 -9.43 0.22 -17.85
C LEU A 358 -10.61 -0.04 -18.79
N THR A 359 -11.08 0.99 -19.49
CA THR A 359 -12.16 0.87 -20.48
C THR A 359 -11.75 -0.04 -21.64
N PHE A 360 -10.51 0.09 -22.12
CA PHE A 360 -9.96 -0.79 -23.14
C PHE A 360 -9.95 -2.25 -22.69
N MET A 361 -9.36 -2.52 -21.51
CA MET A 361 -9.12 -3.88 -21.00
C MET A 361 -10.39 -4.59 -20.57
N ASN A 362 -11.43 -3.84 -20.17
CA ASN A 362 -12.73 -4.38 -19.76
C ASN A 362 -13.80 -4.27 -20.86
N GLY A 363 -13.45 -3.76 -22.05
CA GLY A 363 -14.39 -3.53 -23.16
C GLY A 363 -14.06 -4.33 -24.42
N SER A 364 -14.83 -4.07 -25.49
CA SER A 364 -14.67 -4.72 -26.81
C SER A 364 -13.38 -4.36 -27.53
N GLN A 365 -12.69 -3.29 -27.11
CA GLN A 365 -11.40 -2.89 -27.68
C GLN A 365 -10.32 -3.95 -27.46
N LYS A 366 -10.32 -4.63 -26.30
CA LYS A 366 -9.44 -5.76 -26.04
C LYS A 366 -9.68 -6.92 -27.00
N GLU A 367 -10.95 -7.26 -27.24
CA GLU A 367 -11.32 -8.34 -28.18
C GLU A 367 -10.80 -8.01 -29.60
N ILE A 368 -11.02 -6.78 -30.06
CA ILE A 368 -10.51 -6.30 -31.35
C ILE A 368 -8.99 -6.43 -31.41
N TYR A 369 -8.27 -6.01 -30.37
CA TYR A 369 -6.81 -6.09 -30.32
C TYR A 369 -6.33 -7.55 -30.42
N ASP A 370 -6.93 -8.44 -29.63
CA ASP A 370 -6.56 -9.86 -29.59
C ASP A 370 -6.87 -10.55 -30.94
N GLU A 371 -8.04 -10.32 -31.53
CA GLU A 371 -8.42 -10.84 -32.85
C GLU A 371 -7.48 -10.35 -33.95
N THR A 372 -7.16 -9.05 -33.94
CA THR A 372 -6.27 -8.42 -34.92
C THR A 372 -4.84 -8.97 -34.81
N ARG A 373 -4.35 -9.17 -33.58
CA ARG A 373 -3.03 -9.76 -33.36
C ARG A 373 -2.98 -11.24 -33.77
N GLN A 374 -4.04 -11.99 -33.48
CA GLN A 374 -4.16 -13.38 -33.92
C GLN A 374 -4.19 -13.49 -35.45
N LEU A 375 -4.92 -12.59 -36.12
CA LEU A 375 -4.93 -12.49 -37.58
C LEU A 375 -3.52 -12.30 -38.14
N LEU A 376 -2.77 -11.35 -37.57
CA LEU A 376 -1.39 -11.07 -37.98
C LEU A 376 -0.45 -12.26 -37.81
N GLN A 377 -0.66 -13.09 -36.78
CA GLN A 377 0.15 -14.27 -36.51
C GLN A 377 -0.22 -15.45 -37.42
N VAL A 378 -1.51 -15.72 -37.59
CA VAL A 378 -2.00 -16.90 -38.35
C VAL A 378 -1.82 -16.71 -39.86
N GLN A 379 -2.04 -15.48 -40.36
CA GLN A 379 -2.01 -15.19 -41.79
C GLN A 379 -0.68 -14.61 -42.27
N GLU A 380 0.36 -14.60 -41.44
CA GLU A 380 1.66 -13.97 -41.75
C GLU A 380 2.24 -14.44 -43.10
N ALA A 381 2.24 -15.74 -43.34
CA ALA A 381 2.75 -16.32 -44.59
C ALA A 381 1.92 -15.93 -45.83
N ASN A 382 0.65 -15.58 -45.66
CA ASN A 382 -0.21 -15.18 -46.77
C ASN A 382 -0.01 -13.71 -47.17
N PHE A 383 0.53 -12.85 -46.29
CA PHE A 383 0.65 -11.40 -46.56
C PHE A 383 1.60 -11.06 -47.73
N SER A 384 2.52 -11.96 -48.08
CA SER A 384 3.34 -11.84 -49.30
C SER A 384 2.49 -11.79 -50.58
N TYR A 385 1.30 -12.39 -50.59
CA TYR A 385 0.42 -12.50 -51.75
C TYR A 385 -0.65 -11.41 -51.85
N VAL A 386 -0.86 -10.65 -50.77
CA VAL A 386 -1.95 -9.65 -50.67
C VAL A 386 -1.41 -8.23 -50.45
N GLY A 387 -0.11 -8.10 -50.20
CA GLY A 387 0.60 -6.83 -50.01
C GLY A 387 0.93 -6.57 -48.54
N GLN A 388 2.24 -6.40 -48.23
CA GLN A 388 2.73 -6.25 -46.85
C GLN A 388 2.37 -4.90 -46.21
N GLY A 389 2.03 -3.88 -47.00
CA GLY A 389 1.80 -2.52 -46.50
C GLY A 389 0.68 -2.42 -45.46
N LYS A 390 -0.46 -3.06 -45.71
CA LYS A 390 -1.61 -3.05 -44.76
C LYS A 390 -1.30 -3.81 -43.47
N ALA A 391 -0.64 -4.97 -43.58
CA ALA A 391 -0.21 -5.75 -42.42
C ALA A 391 0.80 -4.96 -41.55
N GLN A 392 1.70 -4.19 -42.17
CA GLN A 392 2.65 -3.35 -41.44
C GLN A 392 1.97 -2.16 -40.75
N GLN A 393 1.01 -1.51 -41.40
CA GLN A 393 0.19 -0.46 -40.77
C GLN A 393 -0.55 -0.99 -39.55
N LEU A 394 -1.14 -2.18 -39.66
CA LEU A 394 -1.83 -2.84 -38.56
C LEU A 394 -0.90 -3.15 -37.38
N ARG A 395 0.31 -3.66 -37.65
CA ARG A 395 1.35 -3.88 -36.63
C ARG A 395 1.73 -2.58 -35.92
N GLN A 396 1.99 -1.51 -36.67
CA GLN A 396 2.31 -0.19 -36.10
C GLN A 396 1.20 0.34 -35.19
N LEU A 397 -0.06 0.08 -35.55
CA LEU A 397 -1.22 0.51 -34.76
C LEU A 397 -1.35 -0.24 -33.44
N LEU A 398 -1.04 -1.55 -33.42
CA LEU A 398 -1.03 -2.38 -32.22
C LEU A 398 0.18 -2.11 -31.32
N ASP A 399 1.34 -1.78 -31.92
CA ASP A 399 2.58 -1.48 -31.19
C ASP A 399 2.63 -0.02 -30.68
N ASP A 400 1.67 0.83 -31.07
CA ASP A 400 1.58 2.22 -30.61
C ASP A 400 1.34 2.26 -29.09
N PRO A 401 2.20 2.95 -28.30
CA PRO A 401 2.03 3.08 -26.87
C PRO A 401 0.71 3.72 -26.43
N HIS A 402 0.03 4.43 -27.32
CA HIS A 402 -1.26 5.08 -27.09
C HIS A 402 -2.37 4.45 -27.94
N CYS A 403 -2.27 3.16 -28.27
CA CYS A 403 -3.28 2.46 -29.08
C CYS A 403 -4.66 2.40 -28.40
N TYR A 404 -4.70 2.56 -27.07
CA TYR A 404 -5.92 2.59 -26.25
C TYR A 404 -6.69 3.91 -26.33
N GLN A 405 -6.14 4.95 -26.97
CA GLN A 405 -6.77 6.27 -27.08
C GLN A 405 -7.48 6.47 -28.42
N GLY A 406 -8.62 7.17 -28.37
CA GLY A 406 -9.38 7.59 -29.55
C GLY A 406 -9.91 6.42 -30.40
N ASN A 407 -9.92 6.61 -31.73
CA ASN A 407 -10.54 5.66 -32.67
C ASN A 407 -9.54 4.63 -33.24
N LYS A 408 -8.36 4.48 -32.62
CA LYS A 408 -7.29 3.61 -33.12
C LYS A 408 -7.72 2.15 -33.23
N MET A 409 -8.42 1.61 -32.23
CA MET A 409 -8.94 0.23 -32.31
C MET A 409 -10.03 0.06 -33.36
N GLN A 410 -10.85 1.07 -33.62
CA GLN A 410 -11.82 1.03 -34.71
C GLN A 410 -11.12 0.99 -36.08
N GLN A 411 -10.03 1.76 -36.23
CA GLN A 411 -9.19 1.71 -37.43
C GLN A 411 -8.49 0.35 -37.57
N ALA A 412 -7.97 -0.21 -36.47
CA ALA A 412 -7.38 -1.55 -36.46
C ALA A 412 -8.40 -2.62 -36.90
N LYS A 413 -9.64 -2.54 -36.40
CA LYS A 413 -10.73 -3.43 -36.82
C LYS A 413 -11.00 -3.32 -38.32
N ALA A 414 -11.19 -2.09 -38.83
CA ALA A 414 -11.46 -1.88 -40.25
C ALA A 414 -10.32 -2.41 -41.14
N LEU A 415 -9.07 -2.12 -40.78
CA LEU A 415 -7.90 -2.64 -41.50
C LEU A 415 -7.76 -4.16 -41.40
N GLY A 416 -8.07 -4.74 -40.23
CA GLY A 416 -8.09 -6.18 -40.00
C GLY A 416 -9.13 -6.89 -40.86
N ASP A 417 -10.37 -6.37 -40.88
CA ASP A 417 -11.47 -6.91 -41.69
C ASP A 417 -11.15 -6.83 -43.19
N GLU A 418 -10.58 -5.71 -43.65
CA GLU A 418 -10.11 -5.56 -45.03
C GLU A 418 -9.01 -6.57 -45.36
N LEU A 419 -8.02 -6.74 -44.48
CA LEU A 419 -6.90 -7.66 -44.69
C LEU A 419 -7.38 -9.12 -44.70
N GLN A 420 -8.26 -9.49 -43.78
CA GLN A 420 -8.87 -10.82 -43.72
C GLN A 420 -9.69 -11.13 -44.98
N THR A 421 -10.45 -10.16 -45.48
CA THR A 421 -11.21 -10.28 -46.73
C THR A 421 -10.28 -10.45 -47.93
N ALA A 422 -9.19 -9.68 -47.98
CA ALA A 422 -8.23 -9.76 -49.07
C ALA A 422 -7.46 -11.09 -49.07
N VAL A 423 -7.07 -11.60 -47.88
CA VAL A 423 -6.44 -12.92 -47.72
C VAL A 423 -7.40 -14.04 -48.12
N SER A 424 -8.63 -14.03 -47.63
CA SER A 424 -9.61 -15.08 -47.96
C SER A 424 -9.94 -15.11 -49.46
N THR A 425 -10.09 -13.94 -50.07
CA THR A 425 -10.31 -13.80 -51.52
C THR A 425 -9.12 -14.37 -52.30
N ARG A 426 -7.89 -14.00 -51.93
CA ARG A 426 -6.68 -14.48 -52.60
C ARG A 426 -6.50 -15.99 -52.45
N LEU A 427 -6.72 -16.51 -51.24
CA LEU A 427 -6.67 -17.94 -50.94
C LEU A 427 -7.66 -18.72 -51.80
N GLN A 428 -8.89 -18.22 -51.93
CA GLN A 428 -9.93 -18.87 -52.73
C GLN A 428 -9.58 -18.88 -54.22
N GLN A 429 -9.09 -17.76 -54.77
CA GLN A 429 -8.61 -17.69 -56.15
C GLN A 429 -7.49 -18.70 -56.43
N GLU A 430 -6.52 -18.81 -55.52
CA GLU A 430 -5.40 -19.75 -55.66
C GLU A 430 -5.84 -21.22 -55.53
N ARG A 431 -6.81 -21.52 -54.64
CA ARG A 431 -7.44 -22.85 -54.57
C ARG A 431 -8.14 -23.21 -55.87
N GLU A 432 -8.98 -22.32 -56.39
CA GLU A 432 -9.72 -22.55 -57.64
C GLU A 432 -8.78 -22.75 -58.83
N ALA A 433 -7.74 -21.93 -58.95
CA ALA A 433 -6.72 -22.09 -59.99
C ALA A 433 -5.98 -23.44 -59.88
N THR A 434 -5.64 -23.84 -58.65
CA THR A 434 -4.96 -25.12 -58.38
C THR A 434 -5.84 -26.32 -58.69
N LEU A 435 -7.11 -26.29 -58.25
CA LEU A 435 -8.08 -27.35 -58.52
C LEU A 435 -8.36 -27.48 -60.02
N ALA A 436 -8.51 -26.35 -60.72
CA ALA A 436 -8.67 -26.33 -62.18
C ALA A 436 -7.46 -26.94 -62.90
N ARG A 437 -6.24 -26.72 -62.39
CA ARG A 437 -5.03 -27.33 -62.93
C ARG A 437 -5.03 -28.85 -62.76
N ILE A 438 -5.40 -29.34 -61.58
CA ILE A 438 -5.54 -30.78 -61.31
C ILE A 438 -6.65 -31.41 -62.15
N ASP A 439 -7.77 -30.70 -62.36
CA ASP A 439 -8.84 -31.13 -63.26
C ASP A 439 -8.39 -31.25 -64.71
N ASN A 440 -7.55 -30.33 -65.18
CA ASN A 440 -6.96 -30.42 -66.51
C ASN A 440 -6.04 -31.63 -66.65
N LEU A 441 -5.19 -31.91 -65.66
CA LEU A 441 -4.36 -33.11 -65.63
C LEU A 441 -5.19 -34.41 -65.68
N TRP A 442 -6.28 -34.46 -64.91
CA TRP A 442 -7.22 -35.58 -64.92
C TRP A 442 -7.86 -35.75 -66.30
N ARG A 443 -8.37 -34.66 -66.89
CA ARG A 443 -8.95 -34.69 -68.24
C ARG A 443 -7.96 -35.19 -69.28
N TRP A 444 -6.70 -34.77 -69.21
CA TRP A 444 -5.66 -35.25 -70.13
C TRP A 444 -5.42 -36.75 -69.96
N LEU A 445 -5.30 -37.23 -68.72
CA LEU A 445 -5.11 -38.66 -68.43
C LEU A 445 -6.28 -39.50 -68.99
N THR A 446 -7.53 -39.09 -68.74
CA THR A 446 -8.71 -39.82 -69.24
C THR A 446 -8.89 -39.82 -70.76
N LYS A 447 -8.22 -38.91 -71.48
CA LYS A 447 -8.25 -38.84 -72.95
C LYS A 447 -7.22 -39.75 -73.62
N MET A 448 -6.27 -40.30 -72.86
CA MET A 448 -5.29 -41.24 -73.40
C MET A 448 -5.98 -42.55 -73.77
N THR A 449 -5.59 -43.14 -74.89
CA THR A 449 -6.19 -44.37 -75.43
C THR A 449 -6.09 -45.56 -74.46
N GLU A 450 -5.02 -45.58 -73.70
CA GLU A 450 -4.63 -46.57 -72.71
C GLU A 450 -5.59 -46.57 -71.51
N TYR A 451 -6.16 -45.42 -71.17
CA TYR A 451 -7.17 -45.32 -70.11
C TYR A 451 -8.46 -46.08 -70.46
N GLY A 452 -8.83 -46.10 -71.75
CA GLY A 452 -10.00 -46.84 -72.25
C GLY A 452 -9.86 -48.36 -72.18
N GLN A 453 -8.63 -48.87 -72.03
CA GLN A 453 -8.32 -50.31 -71.95
C GLN A 453 -8.39 -50.86 -70.51
N LEU A 454 -8.49 -49.97 -69.51
CA LEU A 454 -8.50 -50.34 -68.10
C LEU A 454 -9.86 -50.84 -67.62
N THR A 455 -9.85 -51.72 -66.60
CA THR A 455 -11.05 -52.12 -65.87
C THR A 455 -11.61 -50.97 -65.03
N THR A 456 -12.90 -51.00 -64.71
CA THR A 456 -13.55 -50.00 -63.82
C THR A 456 -12.85 -49.88 -62.46
N LYS A 457 -12.32 -50.99 -61.92
CA LYS A 457 -11.56 -50.98 -60.66
C LYS A 457 -10.23 -50.24 -60.80
N GLN A 458 -9.49 -50.44 -61.89
CA GLN A 458 -8.24 -49.73 -62.16
C GLN A 458 -8.48 -48.24 -62.41
N GLN A 459 -9.53 -47.88 -63.14
CA GLN A 459 -9.94 -46.48 -63.35
C GLN A 459 -10.26 -45.78 -62.03
N GLN A 460 -10.99 -46.44 -61.11
CA GLN A 460 -11.24 -45.92 -59.77
C GLN A 460 -9.94 -45.74 -58.97
N MET A 461 -8.98 -46.66 -59.07
CA MET A 461 -7.69 -46.53 -58.39
C MET A 461 -6.88 -45.31 -58.88
N LEU A 462 -6.85 -45.03 -60.18
CA LEU A 462 -6.20 -43.82 -60.73
C LEU A 462 -6.89 -42.53 -60.31
N GLN A 463 -8.20 -42.57 -60.04
CA GLN A 463 -8.96 -41.39 -59.61
C GLN A 463 -8.69 -41.01 -58.14
N GLN A 464 -8.37 -41.99 -57.28
CA GLN A 464 -8.21 -41.76 -55.83
C GLN A 464 -7.13 -40.70 -55.49
N PRO A 465 -5.91 -40.72 -56.08
CA PRO A 465 -4.91 -39.69 -55.82
C PRO A 465 -5.38 -38.28 -56.18
N PHE A 466 -6.13 -38.12 -57.28
CA PHE A 466 -6.70 -36.83 -57.69
C PHE A 466 -7.76 -36.34 -56.71
N LEU A 467 -8.64 -37.22 -56.21
CA LEU A 467 -9.62 -36.85 -55.19
C LEU A 467 -8.94 -36.49 -53.86
N ALA A 468 -7.92 -37.25 -53.46
CA ALA A 468 -7.18 -37.02 -52.22
C ALA A 468 -6.44 -35.67 -52.24
N ILE A 469 -5.78 -35.30 -53.34
CA ILE A 469 -5.09 -34.01 -53.42
C ILE A 469 -6.09 -32.84 -53.44
N LYS A 470 -7.24 -32.97 -54.11
CA LYS A 470 -8.29 -31.94 -54.09
C LYS A 470 -8.80 -31.68 -52.69
N GLN A 471 -9.10 -32.73 -51.93
CA GLN A 471 -9.52 -32.60 -50.52
C GLN A 471 -8.43 -31.95 -49.65
N LYS A 472 -7.14 -32.24 -49.91
CA LYS A 472 -6.02 -31.61 -49.18
C LYS A 472 -5.95 -30.11 -49.47
N ILE A 473 -6.13 -29.70 -50.73
CA ILE A 473 -6.10 -28.29 -51.16
C ILE A 473 -7.28 -27.51 -50.57
N GLU A 474 -8.48 -28.07 -50.59
CA GLU A 474 -9.69 -27.42 -50.04
C GLU A 474 -9.54 -27.06 -48.56
N ARG A 475 -8.83 -27.89 -47.79
CA ARG A 475 -8.62 -27.68 -46.35
C ARG A 475 -7.47 -26.72 -46.04
N GLN A 476 -6.59 -26.43 -47.01
CA GLN A 476 -5.33 -25.75 -46.73
C GLN A 476 -5.48 -24.23 -46.66
N GLN A 477 -4.99 -23.61 -45.59
CA GLN A 477 -5.14 -22.16 -45.32
C GLN A 477 -3.94 -21.32 -45.76
N LEU A 478 -2.83 -21.94 -46.14
CA LEU A 478 -1.59 -21.27 -46.55
C LEU A 478 -1.37 -21.42 -48.06
N ILE A 479 -1.23 -20.28 -48.75
CA ILE A 479 -1.08 -20.22 -50.21
C ILE A 479 0.20 -20.95 -50.66
N ASP A 480 1.32 -20.72 -49.98
CA ASP A 480 2.59 -21.41 -50.27
C ASP A 480 2.46 -22.93 -50.26
N VAL A 481 1.69 -23.47 -49.30
CA VAL A 481 1.53 -24.93 -49.19
C VAL A 481 0.59 -25.45 -50.28
N ILE A 482 -0.41 -24.69 -50.71
CA ILE A 482 -1.23 -25.03 -51.88
C ILE A 482 -0.35 -25.14 -53.12
N HIS A 483 0.50 -24.13 -53.37
CA HIS A 483 1.44 -24.14 -54.50
C HIS A 483 2.45 -25.29 -54.41
N GLY A 484 2.95 -25.59 -53.21
CA GLY A 484 3.85 -26.72 -52.98
C GLY A 484 3.19 -28.07 -53.25
N GLN A 485 1.94 -28.25 -52.81
CA GLN A 485 1.15 -29.45 -53.07
C GLN A 485 0.88 -29.65 -54.57
N LEU A 486 0.54 -28.58 -55.29
CA LEU A 486 0.39 -28.64 -56.74
C LEU A 486 1.68 -29.08 -57.42
N ARG A 487 2.79 -28.39 -57.13
CA ARG A 487 4.09 -28.70 -57.74
C ARG A 487 4.52 -30.14 -57.47
N ARG A 488 4.33 -30.64 -56.25
CA ARG A 488 4.61 -32.04 -55.90
C ARG A 488 3.73 -33.00 -56.70
N PHE A 489 2.44 -32.71 -56.82
CA PHE A 489 1.52 -33.54 -57.57
C PHE A 489 1.89 -33.57 -59.06
N GLU A 490 2.11 -32.40 -59.68
CA GLU A 490 2.49 -32.28 -61.09
C GLU A 490 3.82 -32.96 -61.41
N ASN A 491 4.81 -32.88 -60.52
CA ASN A 491 6.18 -33.32 -60.78
C ASN A 491 6.46 -34.77 -60.44
N ARG A 492 5.65 -35.39 -59.59
CA ARG A 492 5.91 -36.74 -59.11
C ARG A 492 4.67 -37.61 -59.19
N GLU A 493 3.62 -37.25 -58.45
CA GLU A 493 2.46 -38.12 -58.28
C GLU A 493 1.72 -38.33 -59.61
N TYR A 494 1.65 -37.30 -60.46
CA TYR A 494 1.05 -37.41 -61.79
C TYR A 494 1.86 -38.33 -62.72
N THR A 495 3.19 -38.23 -62.69
CA THR A 495 4.06 -39.12 -63.48
C THR A 495 3.92 -40.58 -63.01
N GLU A 496 3.89 -40.81 -61.70
CA GLU A 496 3.61 -42.14 -61.12
C GLU A 496 2.23 -42.70 -61.59
N GLN A 497 1.20 -41.84 -61.72
CA GLN A 497 -0.11 -42.26 -62.25
C GLN A 497 -0.06 -42.62 -63.74
N LEU A 498 0.69 -41.88 -64.55
CA LEU A 498 0.86 -42.18 -65.97
C LEU A 498 1.60 -43.52 -66.17
N GLU A 499 2.68 -43.75 -65.42
CA GLU A 499 3.44 -45.01 -65.47
C GLU A 499 2.55 -46.21 -65.06
N GLN A 500 1.77 -46.05 -63.99
CA GLN A 500 0.85 -47.07 -63.52
C GLN A 500 -0.24 -47.38 -64.56
N MET A 501 -0.78 -46.34 -65.22
CA MET A 501 -1.75 -46.50 -66.30
C MET A 501 -1.17 -47.30 -67.48
N MET A 502 0.04 -46.93 -67.95
CA MET A 502 0.69 -47.61 -69.07
C MET A 502 1.00 -49.07 -68.74
N ASN A 503 1.47 -49.36 -67.53
CA ASN A 503 1.75 -50.73 -67.08
C ASN A 503 0.49 -51.60 -67.05
N TRP A 504 -0.67 -51.05 -66.64
CA TRP A 504 -1.93 -51.80 -66.61
C TRP A 504 -2.54 -52.01 -67.99
N ALA A 505 -2.41 -51.04 -68.90
CA ALA A 505 -2.94 -51.14 -70.26
C ALA A 505 -2.29 -52.29 -71.08
N GLN A 506 -1.07 -52.71 -70.72
CA GLN A 506 -0.36 -53.80 -71.40
C GLN A 506 -0.60 -55.19 -70.83
N GLN A 507 -1.27 -55.31 -69.68
CA GLN A 507 -1.62 -56.63 -69.16
C GLN A 507 -2.74 -57.22 -70.03
N PRO A 508 -2.57 -58.41 -70.65
CA PRO A 508 -3.64 -59.04 -71.39
C PRO A 508 -4.83 -59.23 -70.44
N PRO A 509 -6.09 -59.07 -70.91
CA PRO A 509 -7.25 -59.19 -70.05
C PRO A 509 -7.24 -60.57 -69.40
N THR A 510 -6.99 -60.63 -68.10
CA THR A 510 -7.10 -61.87 -67.33
C THR A 510 -8.58 -62.24 -67.28
N SER A 511 -9.01 -63.07 -68.23
CA SER A 511 -10.26 -63.81 -68.16
C SER A 511 -10.23 -64.69 -66.91
N PRO A 512 -11.26 -64.68 -66.05
CA PRO A 512 -11.35 -65.67 -64.98
C PRO A 512 -11.83 -66.98 -65.60
N SER A 513 -10.91 -67.85 -66.03
CA SER A 513 -11.23 -69.25 -66.32
C SER A 513 -10.81 -70.09 -65.13
N ALA A 514 -11.82 -70.63 -64.45
CA ALA A 514 -11.66 -71.70 -63.48
C ALA A 514 -11.20 -72.98 -64.20
N ASN A 515 -10.19 -73.64 -63.61
CA ASN A 515 -9.68 -74.99 -63.91
C ASN A 515 -8.91 -75.23 -65.22
N ALA A 516 -7.58 -75.25 -65.12
CA ALA A 516 -6.72 -76.24 -65.80
C ALA A 516 -5.36 -76.38 -65.07
N GLU A 517 -4.91 -77.62 -64.91
CA GLU A 517 -3.68 -78.10 -64.27
C GLU A 517 -2.39 -77.77 -65.07
N PRO A 518 -1.18 -77.94 -64.45
CA PRO A 518 0.02 -77.23 -64.87
C PRO A 518 0.76 -77.93 -66.02
N THR A 519 0.99 -77.23 -67.13
CA THR A 519 1.99 -77.65 -68.11
C THR A 519 2.72 -76.46 -68.75
N GLU A 520 4.04 -76.65 -68.82
CA GLU A 520 5.04 -76.01 -69.69
C GLU A 520 5.33 -74.50 -69.55
N ARG A 521 6.55 -74.25 -69.04
CA ARG A 521 7.26 -72.97 -69.05
C ARG A 521 7.48 -72.50 -70.49
N THR A 522 6.59 -71.65 -70.97
CA THR A 522 6.90 -70.70 -72.04
C THR A 522 7.65 -69.53 -71.41
N VAL A 523 8.81 -69.21 -72.00
CA VAL A 523 9.64 -68.08 -71.61
C VAL A 523 8.83 -66.80 -71.84
N ALA A 524 8.45 -66.11 -70.76
CA ALA A 524 7.83 -64.81 -70.84
C ALA A 524 8.84 -63.82 -71.45
N GLU A 525 8.49 -63.21 -72.58
CA GLU A 525 9.20 -62.04 -73.09
C GLU A 525 9.29 -60.96 -72.00
N PRO A 526 10.40 -60.21 -71.90
CA PRO A 526 10.58 -59.25 -70.83
C PRO A 526 9.48 -58.17 -70.92
N ALA A 527 8.79 -57.95 -69.81
CA ALA A 527 7.84 -56.85 -69.67
C ALA A 527 8.58 -55.53 -69.93
N ILE A 528 8.25 -54.87 -71.05
CA ILE A 528 8.81 -53.56 -71.40
C ILE A 528 8.38 -52.58 -70.30
N THR A 529 9.33 -52.07 -69.54
CA THR A 529 9.10 -51.04 -68.52
C THR A 529 9.19 -49.68 -69.20
N TYR A 530 8.09 -48.94 -69.28
CA TYR A 530 8.11 -47.60 -69.87
C TYR A 530 8.61 -46.62 -68.81
N GLU A 531 9.75 -46.00 -69.10
CA GLU A 531 10.25 -44.88 -68.31
C GLU A 531 9.62 -43.59 -68.87
N ILE A 532 8.76 -42.93 -68.10
CA ILE A 532 8.16 -41.65 -68.48
C ILE A 532 9.06 -40.53 -67.97
N VAL A 533 9.58 -39.71 -68.88
CA VAL A 533 10.47 -38.60 -68.55
C VAL A 533 9.80 -37.28 -68.91
N LYS A 534 9.89 -36.28 -68.02
CA LYS A 534 9.37 -34.95 -68.31
C LYS A 534 10.23 -34.24 -69.35
N ARG A 535 9.59 -33.49 -70.25
CA ARG A 535 10.27 -32.62 -71.21
C ARG A 535 11.29 -31.69 -70.52
N ASP A 536 10.94 -31.13 -69.36
CA ASP A 536 11.78 -30.17 -68.63
C ASP A 536 13.03 -30.79 -67.99
N THR A 537 13.05 -32.12 -67.81
CA THR A 537 14.22 -32.84 -67.29
C THR A 537 15.23 -33.22 -68.38
N LEU A 538 14.86 -33.05 -69.65
CA LEU A 538 15.73 -33.29 -70.80
C LEU A 538 16.59 -32.04 -71.04
N ALA A 539 17.88 -32.14 -70.70
CA ALA A 539 18.83 -31.06 -70.94
C ALA A 539 19.08 -30.91 -72.44
N VAL A 540 18.69 -29.78 -73.02
CA VAL A 540 18.98 -29.45 -74.43
C VAL A 540 20.42 -28.93 -74.52
N PRO A 541 21.35 -29.65 -75.15
CA PRO A 541 22.73 -29.19 -75.29
C PRO A 541 22.77 -28.04 -76.31
N PHE A 542 22.85 -26.81 -75.80
CA PHE A 542 22.90 -25.59 -76.61
C PHE A 542 23.94 -24.61 -76.04
N ASP A 543 24.82 -24.09 -76.91
CA ASP A 543 26.04 -23.38 -76.49
C ASP A 543 25.82 -21.90 -76.13
N LYS A 544 24.59 -21.38 -76.21
CA LYS A 544 24.26 -19.99 -75.88
C LYS A 544 23.31 -19.91 -74.69
N ALA A 545 23.60 -19.01 -73.74
CA ALA A 545 22.76 -18.76 -72.57
C ALA A 545 21.51 -17.89 -72.87
N LEU A 546 21.50 -17.18 -74.01
CA LEU A 546 20.41 -16.28 -74.42
C LEU A 546 20.10 -16.47 -75.91
N LEU A 547 18.81 -16.45 -76.24
CA LEU A 547 18.32 -16.45 -77.63
C LEU A 547 18.07 -15.00 -78.04
N THR A 548 18.91 -14.44 -78.90
CA THR A 548 18.89 -13.00 -79.24
C THR A 548 18.50 -12.71 -80.68
N THR A 549 18.48 -13.72 -81.53
CA THR A 549 18.12 -13.63 -82.95
C THR A 549 17.14 -14.74 -83.34
N ALA A 550 16.40 -14.57 -84.43
CA ALA A 550 15.53 -15.61 -84.96
C ALA A 550 16.30 -16.91 -85.28
N ALA A 551 17.53 -16.79 -85.81
CA ALA A 551 18.41 -17.93 -86.07
C ALA A 551 18.81 -18.69 -84.79
N ASP A 552 18.95 -18.00 -83.65
CA ASP A 552 19.19 -18.65 -82.35
C ASP A 552 18.00 -19.50 -81.92
N VAL A 553 16.77 -19.00 -82.15
CA VAL A 553 15.53 -19.72 -81.84
C VAL A 553 15.42 -20.99 -82.68
N ASP A 554 15.61 -20.87 -84.00
CA ASP A 554 15.54 -22.03 -84.90
C ASP A 554 16.57 -23.10 -84.54
N ALA A 555 17.81 -22.69 -84.24
CA ALA A 555 18.86 -23.61 -83.81
C ALA A 555 18.55 -24.29 -82.46
N TYR A 556 17.96 -23.55 -81.51
CA TYR A 556 17.53 -24.12 -80.23
C TYR A 556 16.36 -25.09 -80.40
N VAL A 557 15.39 -24.77 -81.26
CA VAL A 557 14.24 -25.64 -81.57
C VAL A 557 14.70 -26.94 -82.23
N GLU A 558 15.66 -26.89 -83.17
CA GLU A 558 16.19 -28.10 -83.80
C GLU A 558 16.94 -28.99 -82.79
N LYS A 559 17.69 -28.39 -81.86
CA LYS A 559 18.34 -29.13 -80.77
C LYS A 559 17.35 -29.73 -79.79
N LEU A 560 16.29 -28.99 -79.44
CA LEU A 560 15.20 -29.51 -78.62
C LEU A 560 14.53 -30.69 -79.34
N ARG A 561 14.20 -30.55 -80.64
CA ARG A 561 13.60 -31.61 -81.46
C ARG A 561 14.47 -32.87 -81.46
N GLN A 562 15.78 -32.71 -81.67
CA GLN A 562 16.72 -33.83 -81.64
C GLN A 562 16.73 -34.53 -80.27
N THR A 563 16.81 -33.74 -79.17
CA THR A 563 16.79 -34.27 -77.79
C THR A 563 15.51 -35.06 -77.49
N LEU A 564 14.36 -34.60 -77.99
CA LEU A 564 13.08 -35.31 -77.83
C LEU A 564 13.05 -36.61 -78.65
N LEU A 565 13.55 -36.60 -79.88
CA LEU A 565 13.62 -37.80 -80.72
C LEU A 565 14.58 -38.85 -80.14
N ASP A 566 15.71 -38.42 -79.59
CA ASP A 566 16.68 -39.31 -78.95
C ASP A 566 16.08 -40.00 -77.72
N ALA A 567 15.36 -39.26 -76.87
CA ALA A 567 14.67 -39.84 -75.73
C ALA A 567 13.57 -40.85 -76.15
N LEU A 568 12.84 -40.59 -77.24
CA LEU A 568 11.87 -41.56 -77.79
C LEU A 568 12.56 -42.82 -78.33
N ASN A 569 13.72 -42.69 -78.98
CA ASN A 569 14.51 -43.82 -79.50
C ASN A 569 15.07 -44.70 -78.38
N ASP A 570 15.36 -44.12 -77.21
CA ASP A 570 15.77 -44.83 -75.99
C ASP A 570 14.61 -45.58 -75.30
N GLY A 571 13.41 -45.59 -75.90
CA GLY A 571 12.23 -46.28 -75.38
C GLY A 571 11.48 -45.50 -74.28
N LYS A 572 11.86 -44.24 -74.04
CA LYS A 572 11.19 -43.37 -73.06
C LYS A 572 9.96 -42.73 -73.67
N GLN A 573 8.96 -42.45 -72.83
CA GLN A 573 7.83 -41.62 -73.22
C GLN A 573 7.96 -40.24 -72.59
N ILE A 574 7.68 -39.18 -73.37
CA ILE A 574 7.93 -37.82 -72.93
C ILE A 574 6.62 -37.19 -72.47
N GLN A 575 6.56 -36.86 -71.17
CA GLN A 575 5.48 -36.04 -70.62
C GLN A 575 5.73 -34.57 -71.01
N VAL A 576 4.80 -34.01 -71.78
CA VAL A 576 4.83 -32.61 -72.25
C VAL A 576 4.36 -31.63 -71.18
#